data_AF-T1BQG3-F1
#
_entry.id   AF-T1BQG3-F1
#
_cell.length_a   1.000
_cell.length_b   1.000
_cell.length_c   1.000
_cell.angle_alpha   90.00
_cell.angle_beta   90.00
_cell.angle_gamma   90.00
#
_symmetry.space_group_name_H-M   'P 1'
#
loop_
_entity.id
_entity.type
_entity.pdbx_description
1 polymer ?
#
loop_
_entity_poly.entity_id
_entity_poly.type
_entity_poly.pdbx_seq_one_letter_code
_entity_poly.pdbx_strand_id
1 'polypeptide(L)'
;MAIDVLERGDRQIAETFLPIVHLVFSNLKTWLRGTHHGVSPQHLQAYLNEFTFRFNRRFYPFNSFRSLLGIAGDVTAPTYDELYAAKSRPTTSSGCV
;
A
#
# COMPACT_ATOMS: atom_id res chain seq x y z
N MET A 1 4.89 -21.59 21.15
CA MET A 1 4.97 -20.56 20.10
C MET A 1 6.40 -20.06 20.04
N ALA A 2 7.27 -20.74 19.30
CA ALA A 2 8.70 -20.43 19.24
C ALA A 2 9.25 -20.72 17.84
N ILE A 3 8.51 -20.32 16.80
CA ILE A 3 8.91 -20.53 15.40
C ILE A 3 9.26 -19.20 14.70
N ASP A 4 8.78 -18.05 15.19
CA ASP A 4 8.63 -16.88 14.31
C ASP A 4 9.82 -15.92 14.14
N VAL A 5 10.98 -16.14 14.75
CA VAL A 5 12.04 -15.10 14.74
C VAL A 5 13.34 -15.50 14.00
N LEU A 6 13.58 -16.79 13.76
CA LEU A 6 14.84 -17.27 13.15
C LEU A 6 14.79 -17.58 11.65
N GLU A 7 13.63 -17.64 11.00
CA GLU A 7 13.49 -18.07 9.59
C GLU A 7 13.46 -16.91 8.57
N ARG A 8 14.06 -15.76 8.91
CA ARG A 8 14.21 -14.66 7.95
C ARG A 8 15.22 -15.04 6.86
N GLY A 9 14.73 -15.55 5.73
CA GLY A 9 15.51 -15.76 4.52
C GLY A 9 15.50 -17.18 3.96
N ASP A 10 14.84 -18.14 4.60
CA ASP A 10 14.74 -19.49 4.05
C ASP A 10 13.69 -19.55 2.94
N ARG A 11 14.15 -19.80 1.72
CA ARG A 11 13.31 -19.94 0.52
C ARG A 11 12.32 -21.08 0.67
N GLN A 12 12.67 -22.19 1.32
CA GLN A 12 11.80 -23.37 1.40
C GLN A 12 10.57 -23.11 2.27
N ILE A 13 10.75 -22.37 3.37
CA ILE A 13 9.66 -21.93 4.24
C ILE A 13 8.80 -20.90 3.50
N ALA A 14 9.40 -19.92 2.83
CA ALA A 14 8.65 -18.95 2.05
C ALA A 14 7.82 -19.61 0.92
N GLU A 15 8.35 -20.61 0.25
CA GLU A 15 7.63 -21.37 -0.79
C GLU A 15 6.47 -22.19 -0.22
N THR A 16 6.63 -22.71 1.01
CA THR A 16 5.59 -23.49 1.70
C THR A 16 4.42 -22.62 2.17
N PHE A 17 4.70 -21.46 2.76
CA PHE A 17 3.67 -20.59 3.35
C PHE A 17 3.16 -19.50 2.39
N LEU A 18 3.95 -19.10 1.41
CA LEU A 18 3.71 -17.96 0.52
C LEU A 18 4.08 -18.30 -0.94
N PRO A 19 3.52 -19.37 -1.53
CA PRO A 19 3.97 -19.96 -2.80
C PRO A 19 3.94 -18.97 -3.99
N ILE A 20 3.08 -17.95 -3.93
CA ILE A 20 2.87 -16.98 -5.03
C ILE A 20 3.41 -15.58 -4.74
N VAL A 21 4.17 -15.39 -3.65
CA VAL A 21 4.62 -14.05 -3.23
C VAL A 21 5.52 -13.37 -4.26
N HIS A 22 6.31 -14.16 -4.99
CA HIS A 22 7.15 -13.67 -6.07
C HIS A 22 6.34 -13.01 -7.21
N LEU A 23 5.11 -13.46 -7.47
CA LEU A 23 4.20 -12.84 -8.43
C LEU A 23 3.70 -11.48 -7.90
N VAL A 24 3.39 -11.38 -6.61
CA VAL A 24 2.98 -10.12 -5.98
C VAL A 24 4.10 -9.08 -6.10
N PHE A 25 5.34 -9.46 -5.80
CA PHE A 25 6.50 -8.57 -5.97
C PHE A 25 6.76 -8.19 -7.43
N SER A 26 6.59 -9.12 -8.37
CA SER A 26 6.74 -8.83 -9.80
C SER A 26 5.68 -7.83 -10.28
N ASN A 27 4.44 -8.00 -9.82
CA ASN A 27 3.34 -7.08 -10.11
C ASN A 27 3.57 -5.69 -9.50
N LEU A 28 4.04 -5.63 -8.24
CA LEU A 28 4.37 -4.37 -7.58
C LEU A 28 5.45 -3.60 -8.37
N LYS A 29 6.53 -4.27 -8.77
CA LYS A 29 7.61 -3.64 -9.57
C LYS A 29 7.11 -3.13 -10.91
N THR A 30 6.24 -3.87 -11.59
CA THR A 30 5.67 -3.45 -12.87
C THR A 30 4.70 -2.29 -12.70
N TRP A 31 3.85 -2.32 -11.67
CA TRP A 31 2.93 -1.22 -11.36
C TRP A 31 3.65 0.08 -11.00
N LEU A 32 4.68 0.01 -10.15
CA LEU A 32 5.49 1.17 -9.77
C LEU A 32 6.13 1.84 -11.00
N ARG A 33 6.74 1.04 -11.89
CA ARG A 33 7.37 1.54 -13.11
C ARG A 33 6.38 2.10 -14.14
N GLY A 34 5.17 1.56 -14.18
CA GLY A 34 4.15 2.00 -15.13
C GLY A 34 3.35 3.22 -14.68
N THR A 35 3.19 3.41 -13.37
CA THR A 35 2.32 4.47 -12.81
C THR A 35 3.11 5.70 -12.38
N HIS A 36 4.31 5.51 -11.83
CA HIS A 36 5.11 6.59 -11.27
C HIS A 36 6.36 6.85 -12.11
N HIS A 37 6.56 8.13 -12.47
CA HIS A 37 7.76 8.56 -13.20
C HIS A 37 9.03 8.47 -12.34
N GLY A 38 8.88 8.55 -11.02
CA GLY A 38 9.93 8.38 -10.02
C GLY A 38 9.33 7.93 -8.70
N VAL A 39 10.03 7.02 -8.02
CA VAL A 39 9.60 6.45 -6.74
C VAL A 39 10.59 6.91 -5.67
N SER A 40 10.11 7.66 -4.68
CA SER A 40 10.92 8.15 -3.56
C SER A 40 10.60 7.39 -2.27
N PRO A 41 11.60 7.08 -1.42
CA PRO A 41 11.37 6.49 -0.10
C PRO A 41 10.41 7.30 0.78
N GLN A 42 10.34 8.62 0.58
CA GLN A 42 9.48 9.54 1.33
C GLN A 42 7.99 9.17 1.25
N HIS A 43 7.57 8.52 0.16
CA HIS A 43 6.18 8.14 -0.09
C HIS A 43 5.98 6.63 -0.15
N LEU A 44 6.95 5.84 0.33
CA LEU A 44 6.91 4.38 0.23
C LEU A 44 5.62 3.78 0.78
N GLN A 45 5.18 4.23 1.96
CA GLN A 45 3.95 3.73 2.56
C GLN A 45 2.71 4.06 1.71
N ALA A 46 2.67 5.25 1.11
CA ALA A 46 1.57 5.66 0.23
C ALA A 46 1.51 4.78 -1.02
N TYR A 47 2.66 4.51 -1.66
CA TYR A 47 2.72 3.61 -2.81
C TYR A 47 2.25 2.18 -2.47
N LEU A 48 2.66 1.66 -1.30
CA LEU A 48 2.26 0.32 -0.87
C LEU A 48 0.78 0.24 -0.50
N ASN A 49 0.23 1.28 0.13
CA ASN A 49 -1.19 1.37 0.43
C ASN A 49 -2.02 1.40 -0.86
N GLU A 50 -1.60 2.20 -1.84
CA GLU A 50 -2.26 2.29 -3.15
C GLU A 50 -2.18 0.96 -3.92
N PHE A 51 -1.00 0.35 -3.97
CA PHE A 51 -0.82 -0.96 -4.60
C PHE A 51 -1.75 -2.01 -3.97
N THR A 52 -1.76 -2.12 -2.64
CA THR A 52 -2.61 -3.07 -1.91
C THR A 52 -4.09 -2.80 -2.20
N PHE A 53 -4.49 -1.53 -2.20
CA PHE A 53 -5.87 -1.13 -2.50
C PHE A 53 -6.30 -1.59 -3.89
N ARG A 54 -5.47 -1.33 -4.92
CA ARG A 54 -5.73 -1.71 -6.31
C ARG A 54 -5.65 -3.22 -6.52
N PHE A 55 -4.64 -3.88 -5.96
CA PHE A 55 -4.38 -5.30 -6.14
C PHE A 55 -5.51 -6.16 -5.56
N ASN A 56 -5.96 -5.85 -4.34
CA ASN A 56 -7.02 -6.62 -3.67
C ASN A 56 -8.40 -6.42 -4.32
N ARG A 57 -8.61 -5.32 -5.05
CA ARG A 57 -9.90 -4.98 -5.67
C ARG A 57 -9.88 -5.00 -7.20
N ARG A 58 -8.83 -5.58 -7.81
CA ARG A 58 -8.57 -5.56 -9.27
C ARG A 58 -9.69 -6.17 -10.13
N PHE A 59 -10.55 -7.00 -9.55
CA PHE A 59 -11.68 -7.62 -10.25
C PHE A 59 -13.00 -6.85 -10.13
N TYR A 60 -13.06 -5.82 -9.28
CA TYR A 60 -14.30 -5.11 -8.96
C TYR A 60 -14.12 -3.58 -9.05
N PRO A 61 -13.90 -3.02 -10.26
CA PRO A 61 -13.54 -1.62 -10.44
C PRO A 61 -14.58 -0.63 -9.89
N PHE A 62 -15.88 -0.91 -10.07
CA PHE A 62 -16.94 -0.04 -9.52
C PHE A 62 -16.96 -0.02 -7.98
N ASN A 63 -16.65 -1.15 -7.33
CA ASN A 63 -16.57 -1.21 -5.87
C ASN A 63 -15.34 -0.46 -5.36
N SER A 64 -14.22 -0.51 -6.08
CA SER A 64 -13.03 0.29 -5.76
C SER A 64 -13.33 1.78 -5.73
N PHE A 65 -14.04 2.30 -6.73
CA PHE A 65 -14.42 3.71 -6.77
C PHE A 65 -15.32 4.10 -5.58
N ARG A 66 -16.34 3.28 -5.29
CA ARG A 66 -17.22 3.51 -4.14
C ARG A 66 -16.48 3.46 -2.80
N SER A 67 -15.56 2.50 -2.63
CA SER A 67 -14.73 2.41 -1.44
C SER A 67 -13.82 3.64 -1.27
N LEU A 68 -13.22 4.13 -2.35
CA LEU A 68 -12.41 5.36 -2.28
C LEU A 68 -13.24 6.56 -1.86
N LEU A 69 -14.45 6.73 -2.41
CA LEU A 69 -15.34 7.83 -2.03
C LEU A 69 -15.77 7.74 -0.55
N GLY A 70 -16.06 6.53 -0.05
CA GLY A 70 -16.37 6.34 1.37
C GLY A 70 -15.21 6.77 2.27
N ILE A 71 -14.00 6.27 1.99
CA ILE A 71 -12.80 6.63 2.75
C ILE A 71 -12.53 8.14 2.67
N ALA A 72 -12.66 8.74 1.48
CA ALA A 72 -12.42 10.17 1.30
C ALA A 72 -13.48 11.04 2.01
N GLY A 73 -14.73 10.56 2.09
CA GLY A 73 -15.81 11.26 2.78
C GLY A 73 -15.66 11.27 4.31
N ASP A 74 -15.04 10.23 4.87
CA ASP A 74 -14.81 10.11 6.32
C ASP A 74 -13.54 10.84 6.79
N VAL A 75 -12.66 11.25 5.87
CA VAL A 75 -11.44 11.97 6.19
C VAL A 75 -11.71 13.46 6.30
N THR A 76 -11.30 14.06 7.42
CA THR A 76 -11.34 15.51 7.60
C THR A 76 -10.41 16.18 6.58
N ALA A 77 -10.99 17.03 5.73
CA ALA A 77 -10.22 17.77 4.75
C ALA A 77 -9.26 18.75 5.46
N PRO A 78 -7.98 18.79 5.08
CA PRO A 78 -7.05 19.78 5.63
C PRO A 78 -7.47 21.19 5.21
N THR A 79 -7.27 22.14 6.12
CA THR A 79 -7.51 23.56 5.83
C THR A 79 -6.48 24.10 4.85
N TYR A 80 -6.79 25.25 4.22
CA TYR A 80 -5.89 25.90 3.26
C TYR A 80 -4.50 26.13 3.86
N ASP A 81 -4.43 26.65 5.08
CA ASP A 81 -3.17 26.91 5.76
C ASP A 81 -2.39 25.62 6.03
N GLU A 82 -3.05 24.52 6.39
CA GLU A 82 -2.40 23.22 6.61
C GLU A 82 -1.86 22.60 5.31
N LEU A 83 -2.57 22.79 4.18
CA LEU A 83 -2.14 22.30 2.87
C LEU A 83 -0.84 22.98 2.41
N TYR A 84 -0.69 24.29 2.67
CA TYR A 84 0.49 25.06 2.26
C TYR A 84 1.58 25.16 3.33
N ALA A 85 1.25 24.96 4.61
CA ALA A 85 2.23 24.93 5.71
C ALA A 85 2.99 23.59 5.79
N ALA A 86 2.44 22.50 5.25
CA ALA A 86 3.01 21.16 5.40
C ALA A 86 4.21 20.92 4.48
N LYS A 87 5.42 21.21 4.98
CA LYS A 87 6.65 20.57 4.48
C LYS A 87 6.67 19.11 4.96
N SER A 88 6.21 18.21 4.09
CA SER A 88 6.26 16.73 4.18
C SER A 88 5.91 16.10 5.55
N ARG A 89 4.67 15.60 5.71
CA ARG A 89 4.36 14.60 6.74
C ARG A 89 4.31 13.20 6.12
N PRO A 90 4.83 12.15 6.79
CA PRO A 90 4.55 10.78 6.41
C PRO A 90 3.05 10.51 6.63
N THR A 91 2.36 9.97 5.63
CA THR A 91 0.95 9.61 5.73
C THR A 91 0.79 8.37 6.61
N THR A 92 0.64 8.56 7.92
CA THR A 92 0.04 7.54 8.78
C THR A 92 -1.47 7.65 8.64
N SER A 93 -2.05 6.88 7.72
CA SER A 93 -3.49 6.62 7.74
C SER A 93 -3.75 5.77 8.99
N SER A 94 -4.17 6.41 10.09
CA SER A 94 -4.68 5.70 11.26
C SER A 94 -5.83 4.81 10.80
N GLY A 95 -5.67 3.50 10.96
CA GLY A 95 -6.75 2.55 10.79
C GLY A 95 -7.81 2.83 11.85
N CYS A 96 -9.00 3.21 11.41
CA CYS A 96 -10.20 3.09 12.23
C CYS A 96 -10.75 1.67 12.04
N VAL A 97 -10.98 1.03 13.18
CA VAL A 97 -11.62 -0.28 13.39
C VAL A 97 -13.04 -0.27 12.82
#